data_AF-A0A5B1L3I2-F1
#
_entry.id   AF-A0A5B1L3I2-F1
#
_cell.length_a   1.000
_cell.length_b   1.000
_cell.length_c   1.000
_cell.angle_alpha   90.00
_cell.angle_beta   90.00
_cell.angle_gamma   90.00
#
_symmetry.space_group_name_H-M   'P 1'
#
loop_
_entity.id
_entity.type
_entity.pdbx_description
1 polymer ?
#
loop_
_entity_poly.entity_id
_entity_poly.type
_entity_poly.pdbx_seq_one_letter_code
_entity_poly.pdbx_strand_id
1 'polypeptide(L)'
;MKPVIVILCLFVASLYAADSDVPNDILEEQLYNSIVVADYDSAVEKSKHLYEEKKSEVITNVVNKLIRNNKMNCMEYAYQLWLQGSKDIVRDCFPVEFRLIFAENAIKLMYKRDGLALTLSNDVHGNDGRLAFGDGKDKTSPKVSWKFIALWENNKVYFKILNT
;
A
#
# COMPACT_ATOMS: atom_id res chain seq x y z
N MET A 1 76.17 -7.62 3.59
CA MET A 1 75.08 -7.61 2.58
C MET A 1 73.86 -8.28 3.23
N LYS A 2 72.77 -7.55 3.46
CA LYS A 2 71.54 -8.08 4.06
C LYS A 2 70.53 -8.38 2.93
N PRO A 3 69.83 -9.53 2.91
CA PRO A 3 68.81 -9.76 1.90
C PRO A 3 67.54 -8.99 2.28
N VAL A 4 67.04 -8.18 1.34
CA VAL A 4 65.73 -7.53 1.42
C VAL A 4 64.70 -8.55 0.96
N ILE A 5 63.83 -8.99 1.87
CA ILE A 5 62.67 -9.83 1.56
C ILE A 5 61.59 -8.90 1.01
N VAL A 6 61.29 -9.03 -0.28
CA VAL A 6 60.16 -8.34 -0.92
C VAL A 6 58.91 -9.18 -0.63
N ILE A 7 58.05 -8.66 0.25
CA ILE A 7 56.73 -9.25 0.51
C ILE A 7 55.84 -8.92 -0.68
N LEU A 8 55.53 -9.93 -1.49
CA LEU A 8 54.56 -9.86 -2.56
C LEU A 8 53.15 -9.87 -1.93
N CYS A 9 52.55 -8.69 -1.77
CA CYS A 9 51.14 -8.59 -1.41
C CYS A 9 50.30 -9.13 -2.57
N LEU A 10 49.81 -10.36 -2.43
CA LEU A 10 48.73 -10.91 -3.25
C LEU A 10 47.49 -10.03 -3.05
N PHE A 11 47.16 -9.26 -4.08
CA PHE A 11 45.87 -8.62 -4.21
C PHE A 11 44.79 -9.71 -4.14
N VAL A 12 44.01 -9.71 -3.06
CA VAL A 12 42.78 -10.49 -2.96
C VAL A 12 41.77 -9.85 -3.91
N ALA A 13 41.85 -10.20 -5.18
CA ALA A 13 40.79 -9.97 -6.15
C ALA A 13 39.72 -11.05 -5.96
N SER A 14 38.97 -10.98 -4.87
CA SER A 14 37.79 -11.84 -4.69
C SER A 14 36.76 -11.16 -3.79
N LEU A 15 35.91 -10.33 -4.39
CA LEU A 15 34.50 -10.10 -3.99
C LEU A 15 33.84 -9.11 -4.97
N TYR A 16 33.96 -9.37 -6.26
CA TYR A 16 32.86 -9.07 -7.16
C TYR A 16 32.21 -10.42 -7.45
N ALA A 17 31.48 -10.94 -6.46
CA ALA A 17 30.38 -11.81 -6.79
C ALA A 17 29.49 -10.95 -7.70
N ALA A 18 29.43 -11.30 -8.98
CA ALA A 18 28.49 -10.71 -9.90
C ALA A 18 27.12 -10.87 -9.24
N ASP A 19 26.52 -9.72 -8.88
CA ASP A 19 25.14 -9.64 -8.45
C ASP A 19 24.32 -10.29 -9.56
N SER A 20 23.90 -11.53 -9.36
CA SER A 20 23.01 -12.18 -10.30
C SER A 20 21.67 -11.49 -10.11
N ASP A 21 21.44 -10.43 -10.88
CA ASP A 21 20.19 -9.68 -10.88
C ASP A 21 19.03 -10.66 -10.88
N VAL A 22 18.31 -10.73 -9.77
CA VAL A 22 17.14 -11.61 -9.66
C VAL A 22 16.10 -11.05 -10.63
N PRO A 23 15.60 -11.86 -11.59
CA PRO A 23 14.62 -11.39 -12.56
C PRO A 23 13.40 -10.75 -11.88
N ASN A 24 12.89 -9.67 -12.45
CA ASN A 24 11.73 -8.94 -11.91
C ASN A 24 10.52 -9.85 -11.68
N ASP A 25 10.26 -10.82 -12.56
CA ASP A 25 9.14 -11.77 -12.41
C ASP A 25 9.23 -12.58 -11.10
N ILE A 26 10.45 -12.95 -10.69
CA ILE A 26 10.68 -13.69 -9.43
C ILE A 26 10.48 -12.75 -8.23
N LEU A 27 10.92 -11.50 -8.33
CA LEU A 27 10.71 -10.49 -7.30
C LEU A 27 9.22 -10.18 -7.13
N GLU A 28 8.47 -10.07 -8.23
CA GLU A 28 7.01 -9.91 -8.25
C GLU A 28 6.33 -11.10 -7.56
N GLU A 29 6.70 -12.32 -7.90
CA GLU A 29 6.14 -13.52 -7.30
C GLU A 29 6.39 -13.58 -5.78
N GLN A 30 7.62 -13.31 -5.35
CA GLN A 30 7.98 -13.33 -3.93
C GLN A 30 7.22 -12.26 -3.13
N LEU A 31 7.14 -11.03 -3.64
CA LEU A 31 6.40 -9.95 -2.99
C LEU A 31 4.89 -10.23 -2.98
N TYR A 32 4.34 -10.72 -4.10
CA TYR A 32 2.92 -11.09 -4.16
C TYR A 32 2.60 -12.20 -3.15
N ASN A 33 3.46 -13.21 -3.03
CA ASN A 33 3.24 -14.34 -2.13
C ASN A 33 3.32 -13.92 -0.66
N SER A 34 4.28 -13.07 -0.26
CA SER A 34 4.35 -12.58 1.14
C SER A 34 3.08 -11.83 1.54
N ILE A 35 2.53 -11.01 0.63
CA ILE A 35 1.27 -10.29 0.86
C ILE A 35 0.09 -11.28 0.97
N VAL A 36 0.01 -12.30 0.11
CA VAL A 36 -1.08 -13.28 0.12
C VAL A 36 -1.08 -14.13 1.39
N VAL A 37 0.09 -14.49 1.93
CA VAL A 37 0.19 -15.22 3.21
C VAL A 37 0.11 -14.31 4.44
N ALA A 38 -0.14 -13.02 4.24
CA ALA A 38 -0.27 -12.01 5.29
C ALA A 38 1.00 -11.80 6.13
N ASP A 39 2.17 -12.04 5.53
CA ASP A 39 3.49 -11.67 6.07
C ASP A 39 3.84 -10.25 5.59
N TYR A 40 3.24 -9.28 6.27
CA TYR A 40 3.33 -7.88 5.85
C TYR A 40 4.68 -7.24 6.16
N ASP A 41 5.38 -7.69 7.20
CA ASP A 41 6.71 -7.17 7.52
C ASP A 41 7.71 -7.54 6.43
N SER A 42 7.69 -8.80 5.96
CA SER A 42 8.51 -9.21 4.81
C SER A 42 8.11 -8.47 3.53
N ALA A 43 6.80 -8.27 3.30
CA ALA A 43 6.33 -7.49 2.15
C ALA A 43 6.82 -6.05 2.17
N VAL A 44 6.79 -5.38 3.33
CA VAL A 44 7.28 -4.00 3.50
C VAL A 44 8.78 -3.93 3.27
N GLU A 45 9.57 -4.84 3.86
CA GLU A 45 11.02 -4.87 3.70
C GLU A 45 11.42 -5.05 2.22
N LYS A 46 10.84 -6.05 1.54
CA LYS A 46 11.05 -6.26 0.10
C LYS A 46 10.68 -5.03 -0.72
N SER A 47 9.58 -4.36 -0.37
CA SER A 47 9.14 -3.16 -1.08
C SER A 47 10.11 -2.00 -0.91
N LYS A 48 10.66 -1.79 0.29
CA LYS A 48 11.67 -0.75 0.55
C LYS A 48 12.91 -0.97 -0.32
N HIS A 49 13.45 -2.18 -0.33
CA HIS A 49 14.60 -2.52 -1.17
C HIS A 49 14.31 -2.30 -2.67
N LEU A 50 13.19 -2.81 -3.18
CA LEU A 50 12.79 -2.62 -4.57
C LEU A 50 12.66 -1.13 -4.92
N TYR A 51 12.09 -0.33 -4.02
CA TYR A 51 11.90 1.10 -4.26
C TYR A 51 13.22 1.89 -4.26
N GLU A 52 14.12 1.58 -3.33
CA GLU A 52 15.47 2.15 -3.25
C GLU A 52 16.29 1.84 -4.50
N GLU A 53 16.18 0.61 -5.03
CA GLU A 53 16.82 0.14 -6.26
C GLU A 53 16.14 0.62 -7.55
N LYS A 54 15.15 1.54 -7.46
CA LYS A 54 14.40 2.06 -8.61
C LYS A 54 13.61 0.99 -9.39
N LYS A 55 13.24 -0.12 -8.73
CA LYS A 55 12.39 -1.20 -9.25
C LYS A 55 10.92 -1.01 -8.85
N SER A 56 10.40 0.23 -8.88
CA SER A 56 9.01 0.55 -8.52
C SER A 56 7.96 -0.11 -9.43
N GLU A 57 8.36 -0.48 -10.65
CA GLU A 57 7.54 -1.25 -11.59
C GLU A 57 7.10 -2.60 -11.00
N VAL A 58 8.00 -3.30 -10.30
CA VAL A 58 7.72 -4.59 -9.62
C VAL A 58 6.59 -4.42 -8.61
N ILE A 59 6.68 -3.38 -7.77
CA ILE A 59 5.65 -3.09 -6.76
C ILE A 59 4.31 -2.78 -7.44
N THR A 60 4.34 -1.93 -8.48
CA THR A 60 3.15 -1.54 -9.24
C THR A 60 2.46 -2.74 -9.88
N ASN A 61 3.23 -3.66 -10.47
CA ASN A 61 2.71 -4.89 -11.08
C ASN A 61 2.07 -5.82 -10.04
N VAL A 62 2.69 -5.97 -8.87
CA VAL A 62 2.12 -6.74 -7.76
C VAL A 62 0.81 -6.12 -7.26
N VAL A 63 0.75 -4.80 -7.05
CA VAL A 63 -0.48 -4.10 -6.66
C VAL A 63 -1.59 -4.32 -7.70
N ASN A 64 -1.28 -4.15 -8.98
CA ASN A 64 -2.22 -4.40 -10.08
C ASN A 64 -2.75 -5.84 -10.07
N LYS A 65 -1.89 -6.82 -9.79
CA LYS A 65 -2.25 -8.24 -9.70
C LYS A 65 -3.13 -8.52 -8.48
N LEU A 66 -2.84 -7.93 -7.32
CA LEU A 66 -3.64 -8.06 -6.11
C LEU A 66 -5.06 -7.51 -6.30
N ILE A 67 -5.18 -6.33 -6.91
CA ILE A 67 -6.47 -5.69 -7.22
C ILE A 67 -7.26 -6.55 -8.22
N ARG A 68 -6.63 -6.99 -9.31
CA ARG A 68 -7.26 -7.85 -10.33
C ARG A 68 -7.81 -9.15 -9.74
N ASN A 69 -7.10 -9.71 -8.75
CA ASN A 69 -7.47 -10.95 -8.08
C ASN A 69 -8.34 -10.74 -6.83
N ASN A 70 -8.84 -9.52 -6.59
CA ASN A 70 -9.68 -9.15 -5.44
C ASN A 70 -9.08 -9.58 -4.09
N LYS A 71 -7.77 -9.41 -3.90
CA LYS A 71 -7.08 -9.79 -2.67
C LYS A 71 -7.26 -8.72 -1.60
N MET A 72 -8.01 -9.05 -0.54
CA MET A 72 -8.25 -8.14 0.60
C MET A 72 -6.94 -7.64 1.22
N ASN A 73 -5.95 -8.53 1.36
CA ASN A 73 -4.60 -8.26 1.89
C ASN A 73 -3.86 -7.09 1.21
N CYS A 74 -4.33 -6.64 0.03
CA CYS A 74 -3.82 -5.42 -0.61
C CYS A 74 -4.04 -4.17 0.28
N MET A 75 -5.12 -4.14 1.06
CA MET A 75 -5.42 -3.04 1.99
C MET A 75 -4.44 -3.06 3.16
N GLU A 76 -4.23 -4.22 3.79
CA GLU A 76 -3.27 -4.39 4.87
C GLU A 76 -1.84 -4.07 4.41
N TYR A 77 -1.44 -4.54 3.23
CA TYR A 77 -0.13 -4.24 2.67
C TYR A 77 0.11 -2.73 2.52
N ALA A 78 -0.83 -2.01 1.91
CA ALA A 78 -0.74 -0.57 1.77
C ALA A 78 -0.74 0.16 3.12
N TYR A 79 -1.55 -0.33 4.08
CA TYR A 79 -1.60 0.24 5.42
C TYR A 79 -0.28 0.04 6.18
N GLN A 80 0.34 -1.13 6.08
CA GLN A 80 1.63 -1.42 6.70
C GLN A 80 2.75 -0.58 6.10
N LEU A 81 2.79 -0.40 4.77
CA LEU A 81 3.69 0.58 4.13
C LEU A 81 3.46 1.99 4.68
N TRP A 82 2.21 2.40 4.85
CA TRP A 82 1.85 3.72 5.36
C TRP A 82 2.33 3.96 6.80
N LEU A 83 2.18 2.96 7.67
CA LEU A 83 2.61 3.02 9.07
C LEU A 83 4.14 2.91 9.23
N GLN A 84 4.78 2.06 8.43
CA GLN A 84 6.20 1.73 8.58
C GLN A 84 7.14 2.68 7.79
N GLY A 85 6.69 3.91 7.52
CA GLY A 85 7.51 4.99 6.95
C GLY A 85 7.59 5.04 5.42
N SER A 86 6.89 4.17 4.71
CA SER A 86 6.93 4.05 3.24
C SER A 86 5.70 4.66 2.55
N LYS A 87 5.31 5.86 3.00
CA LYS A 87 4.14 6.59 2.43
C LYS A 87 4.35 7.01 0.98
N ASP A 88 5.59 7.22 0.58
CA ASP A 88 6.03 7.47 -0.79
C ASP A 88 5.72 6.30 -1.72
N ILE A 89 6.00 5.06 -1.29
CA ILE A 89 5.66 3.86 -2.06
C ILE A 89 4.14 3.79 -2.32
N VAL A 90 3.32 4.08 -1.29
CA VAL A 90 1.85 4.12 -1.46
C VAL A 90 1.43 5.24 -2.41
N ARG A 91 2.08 6.39 -2.37
CA ARG A 91 1.76 7.52 -3.27
C ARG A 91 2.12 7.21 -4.72
N ASP A 92 3.23 6.52 -4.94
CA ASP A 92 3.87 6.44 -6.26
C ASP A 92 3.57 5.12 -7.00
N CYS A 93 3.25 4.03 -6.28
CA CYS A 93 3.03 2.69 -6.85
C CYS A 93 1.59 2.16 -6.75
N PHE A 94 0.68 2.85 -6.05
CA PHE A 94 -0.71 2.44 -5.88
C PHE A 94 -1.68 3.39 -6.58
N PRO A 95 -2.91 2.92 -6.89
CA PRO A 95 -4.00 3.82 -7.25
C PRO A 95 -4.19 4.92 -6.21
N VAL A 96 -4.59 6.11 -6.67
CA VAL A 96 -4.66 7.31 -5.84
C VAL A 96 -5.62 7.15 -4.65
N GLU A 97 -6.62 6.27 -4.77
CA GLU A 97 -7.58 5.91 -3.74
C GLU A 97 -6.91 5.43 -2.46
N PHE A 98 -5.82 4.67 -2.54
CA PHE A 98 -5.10 4.18 -1.36
C PHE A 98 -4.53 5.34 -0.53
N ARG A 99 -3.92 6.33 -1.21
CA ARG A 99 -3.44 7.54 -0.55
C ARG A 99 -4.58 8.33 0.09
N LEU A 100 -5.71 8.48 -0.60
CA LEU A 100 -6.87 9.20 -0.07
C LEU A 100 -7.45 8.53 1.18
N ILE A 101 -7.51 7.20 1.18
CA ILE A 101 -7.98 6.39 2.31
C ILE A 101 -7.05 6.55 3.51
N PHE A 102 -5.75 6.30 3.36
CA PHE A 102 -4.83 6.25 4.51
C PHE A 102 -4.33 7.61 5.00
N ALA A 103 -4.43 8.66 4.19
CA ALA A 103 -4.19 10.03 4.64
C ALA A 103 -5.45 10.69 5.24
N GLU A 104 -6.54 9.94 5.41
CA GLU A 104 -7.81 10.42 5.98
C GLU A 104 -8.36 11.67 5.27
N ASN A 105 -8.16 11.73 3.95
CA ASN A 105 -8.68 12.81 3.12
C ASN A 105 -10.22 12.78 3.10
N ALA A 106 -10.82 13.97 2.97
CA ALA A 106 -12.24 14.06 2.64
C ALA A 106 -12.48 13.48 1.24
N ILE A 107 -13.29 12.44 1.15
CA ILE A 107 -13.63 11.72 -0.07
C ILE A 107 -15.14 11.62 -0.26
N LYS A 108 -15.56 11.19 -1.45
CA LYS A 108 -16.95 10.84 -1.75
C LYS A 108 -17.03 9.34 -2.01
N LEU A 109 -18.03 8.69 -1.43
CA LEU A 109 -18.33 7.29 -1.71
C LEU A 109 -19.34 7.21 -2.85
N MET A 110 -18.84 6.96 -4.06
CA MET A 110 -19.65 6.90 -5.28
C MET A 110 -20.02 5.46 -5.60
N TYR A 111 -21.31 5.14 -5.59
CA TYR A 111 -21.76 3.80 -5.97
C TYR A 111 -21.70 3.64 -7.49
N LYS A 112 -20.88 2.70 -7.99
CA LYS A 112 -20.56 2.59 -9.43
C LYS A 112 -21.78 2.33 -10.32
N ARG A 113 -22.76 1.56 -9.86
CA ARG A 113 -23.95 1.17 -10.63
C ARG A 113 -24.85 2.36 -10.95
N ASP A 114 -25.11 3.20 -9.95
CA ASP A 114 -26.12 4.26 -10.03
C ASP A 114 -25.49 5.67 -10.06
N GLY A 115 -24.19 5.77 -9.78
CA GLY A 115 -23.47 7.04 -9.74
C GLY A 115 -23.94 7.99 -8.64
N LEU A 116 -24.54 7.47 -7.57
CA LEU A 116 -25.04 8.25 -6.43
C LEU A 116 -23.96 8.37 -5.35
N ALA A 117 -23.90 9.53 -4.70
CA ALA A 117 -22.97 9.79 -3.61
C ALA A 117 -23.63 9.42 -2.27
N LEU A 118 -22.92 8.70 -1.41
CA LEU A 118 -23.42 8.34 -0.08
C LEU A 118 -23.57 9.59 0.80
N THR A 119 -24.69 9.71 1.51
CA THR A 119 -24.94 10.75 2.51
C THR A 119 -25.78 10.21 3.67
N LEU A 120 -26.06 11.06 4.65
CA LEU A 120 -26.93 10.79 5.79
C LEU A 120 -28.18 11.68 5.74
N SER A 121 -29.29 11.19 6.30
CA SER A 121 -30.50 11.99 6.50
C SER A 121 -30.23 13.19 7.42
N ASN A 122 -30.98 14.28 7.25
CA ASN A 122 -30.85 15.43 8.15
C ASN A 122 -31.30 15.04 9.58
N ASP A 123 -32.46 14.39 9.66
CA ASP A 123 -33.10 14.01 10.91
C ASP A 123 -32.54 12.69 11.45
N VAL A 124 -32.53 12.59 12.78
CA VAL A 124 -32.15 11.39 13.52
C VAL A 124 -33.37 10.49 13.65
N HIS A 125 -33.22 9.24 13.22
CA HIS A 125 -34.26 8.21 13.29
C HIS A 125 -34.19 7.48 14.64
N GLY A 126 -34.49 8.20 15.73
CA GLY A 126 -34.47 7.64 17.09
C GLY A 126 -33.08 7.23 17.56
N ASN A 127 -32.96 6.06 18.18
CA ASN A 127 -31.68 5.56 18.70
C ASN A 127 -30.78 4.92 17.62
N ASP A 128 -31.29 4.77 16.39
CA ASP A 128 -30.59 4.10 15.28
C ASP A 128 -29.67 5.06 14.49
N GLY A 129 -29.63 6.34 14.90
CA GLY A 129 -28.83 7.37 14.23
C GLY A 129 -29.51 7.94 12.99
N ARG A 130 -28.70 8.40 12.02
CA ARG A 130 -29.19 8.95 10.74
C ARG A 130 -29.20 7.86 9.68
N LEU A 131 -30.21 7.88 8.80
CA LEU A 131 -30.33 6.92 7.71
C LEU A 131 -29.30 7.23 6.62
N ALA A 132 -28.51 6.23 6.23
CA ALA A 132 -27.54 6.34 5.14
C ALA A 132 -28.19 5.97 3.79
N PHE A 133 -27.99 6.80 2.76
CA PHE A 133 -28.55 6.56 1.43
C PHE A 133 -27.69 7.20 0.33
N GLY A 134 -27.86 6.75 -0.92
CA GLY A 134 -27.30 7.42 -2.09
C GLY A 134 -28.18 8.59 -2.50
N ASP A 135 -27.65 9.81 -2.47
CA ASP A 135 -28.42 10.99 -2.83
C ASP A 135 -28.65 11.04 -4.34
N GLY A 136 -29.92 11.19 -4.74
CA GLY A 136 -30.35 11.26 -6.14
C GLY A 136 -29.92 12.54 -6.89
N LYS A 137 -29.48 13.57 -6.17
CA LYS A 137 -29.16 14.89 -6.70
C LYS A 137 -27.79 15.39 -6.23
N ASP A 138 -27.53 15.36 -4.93
CA ASP A 138 -26.30 15.89 -4.33
C ASP A 138 -25.12 14.94 -4.54
N LYS A 139 -24.06 15.46 -5.17
CA LYS A 139 -22.79 14.76 -5.37
C LYS A 139 -21.59 15.65 -5.04
N THR A 140 -21.81 16.82 -4.45
CA THR A 140 -20.78 17.86 -4.32
C THR A 140 -20.79 18.61 -3.01
N SER A 141 -21.91 18.68 -2.30
CA SER A 141 -21.98 19.43 -1.06
C SER A 141 -21.14 18.77 0.05
N PRO A 142 -20.89 19.47 1.16
CA PRO A 142 -20.24 18.88 2.33
C PRO A 142 -20.96 17.65 2.89
N LYS A 143 -22.27 17.47 2.65
CA LYS A 143 -23.05 16.33 3.17
C LYS A 143 -22.62 14.98 2.62
N VAL A 144 -21.98 14.95 1.45
CA VAL A 144 -21.49 13.73 0.81
C VAL A 144 -20.00 13.48 1.08
N SER A 145 -19.40 14.24 2.00
CA SER A 145 -18.00 14.09 2.39
C SER A 145 -17.85 13.07 3.52
N TRP A 146 -16.88 12.18 3.34
CA TRP A 146 -16.55 11.11 4.27
C TRP A 146 -15.04 11.01 4.47
N LYS A 147 -14.62 10.39 5.56
CA LYS A 147 -13.23 10.00 5.82
C LYS A 147 -13.17 8.54 6.25
N PHE A 148 -12.11 7.86 5.84
CA PHE A 148 -11.75 6.56 6.39
C PHE A 148 -10.77 6.77 7.54
N ILE A 149 -11.05 6.17 8.70
CA ILE A 149 -10.16 6.17 9.86
C ILE A 149 -9.74 4.72 10.10
N ALA A 150 -8.48 4.41 9.79
CA ALA A 150 -7.95 3.06 9.85
C ALA A 150 -7.66 2.62 11.30
N LEU A 151 -7.81 1.33 11.57
CA LEU A 151 -7.33 0.68 12.79
C LEU A 151 -6.79 -0.71 12.48
N TRP A 152 -5.80 -1.15 13.24
CA TRP A 152 -5.18 -2.46 13.12
C TRP A 152 -5.65 -3.39 14.23
N GLU A 153 -6.19 -4.54 13.86
CA GLU A 153 -6.57 -5.56 14.84
C GLU A 153 -6.47 -6.97 14.21
N ASN A 154 -5.87 -7.92 14.92
CA ASN A 154 -5.79 -9.33 14.49
C ASN A 154 -5.25 -9.53 13.06
N ASN A 155 -4.14 -8.86 12.75
CA ASN A 155 -3.46 -8.90 11.44
C ASN A 155 -4.33 -8.40 10.26
N LYS A 156 -5.31 -7.54 10.53
CA LYS A 156 -6.23 -6.97 9.55
C LYS A 156 -6.39 -5.48 9.76
N VAL A 157 -6.65 -4.77 8.66
CA VAL A 157 -7.01 -3.36 8.69
C VAL A 157 -8.52 -3.21 8.59
N TYR A 158 -9.08 -2.45 9.52
CA TYR A 158 -10.48 -2.06 9.52
C TYR A 158 -10.60 -0.55 9.39
N PHE A 159 -11.79 -0.08 9.03
CA PHE A 159 -12.05 1.35 8.90
C PHE A 159 -13.34 1.74 9.59
N LYS A 160 -13.27 2.79 10.40
CA LYS A 160 -14.45 3.60 10.70
C LYS A 160 -14.68 4.52 9.51
N ILE A 161 -15.91 4.60 9.02
CA ILE A 161 -16.31 5.46 7.90
C ILE A 161 -17.11 6.63 8.48
N LEU A 162 -16.50 7.80 8.52
CA LEU A 162 -17.02 8.98 9.22
C LEU A 162 -17.55 10.01 8.22
N ASN A 163 -18.81 10.43 8.38
CA ASN A 163 -19.36 11.60 7.67
C ASN A 163 -18.86 12.88 8.33
N THR A 164 -18.33 13.83 7.53
CA THR A 164 -17.71 15.08 8.02
C THR A 164 -18.69 16.22 8.21
#